data_AF-L8JF81-F1
#
_entry.id   AF-L8JF81-F1
#
_cell.length_a   1.000
_cell.length_b   1.000
_cell.length_c   1.000
_cell.angle_alpha   90.00
_cell.angle_beta   90.00
_cell.angle_gamma   90.00
#
_symmetry.space_group_name_H-M   'P 1'
#
loop_
_entity.id
_entity.type
_entity.pdbx_description
1 polymer ?
#
loop_
_entity_poly.entity_id
_entity_poly.type
_entity_poly.pdbx_seq_one_letter_code
_entity_poly.pdbx_strand_id
1 'polypeptide(L)'
;MHNHNLSTFFSQWHQIAQIICLQGTDNLTPSIRTQLKRWQQDAELLGLVEVLPLSQQLTTDANNNTSTAPAFAQLLVLMQAIERSAISWQLSQ
;
A
#
# COMPACT_ATOMS: atom_id res chain seq x y z
N MET A 1 -7.03 20.87 5.04
CA MET A 1 -7.80 19.73 4.52
C MET A 1 -6.91 18.59 3.98
N HIS A 2 -5.74 18.85 3.36
CA HIS A 2 -4.82 17.80 2.88
C HIS A 2 -4.28 16.83 3.96
N ASN A 3 -4.01 17.30 5.19
CA ASN A 3 -3.44 16.45 6.25
C ASN A 3 -4.34 15.27 6.68
N HIS A 4 -5.66 15.40 6.57
CA HIS A 4 -6.59 14.34 6.97
C HIS A 4 -6.61 13.17 5.96
N ASN A 5 -6.25 13.45 4.71
CA ASN A 5 -6.23 12.44 3.65
C ASN A 5 -4.97 11.56 3.75
N LEU A 6 -3.80 12.14 4.06
CA LEU A 6 -2.56 11.38 4.24
C LEU A 6 -2.57 10.48 5.48
N SER A 7 -3.06 10.97 6.63
CA SER A 7 -3.15 10.14 7.84
C SER A 7 -4.08 8.94 7.65
N THR A 8 -5.19 9.15 6.96
CA THR A 8 -6.15 8.09 6.63
C THR A 8 -5.54 7.07 5.67
N PHE A 9 -4.83 7.55 4.65
CA PHE A 9 -4.11 6.72 3.68
C PHE A 9 -3.06 5.82 4.34
N PHE A 10 -2.22 6.36 5.23
CA PHE A 10 -1.22 5.55 5.95
C PHE A 10 -1.86 4.56 6.94
N SER A 11 -2.95 4.95 7.60
CA SER A 11 -3.70 4.04 8.47
C SER A 11 -4.28 2.85 7.71
N GLN A 12 -4.90 3.10 6.55
CA GLN A 12 -5.39 2.04 5.66
C GLN A 12 -4.25 1.13 5.18
N TRP A 13 -3.12 1.70 4.77
CA TRP A 13 -1.94 0.93 4.40
C TRP A 13 -1.49 0.00 5.53
N HIS A 14 -1.35 0.50 6.75
CA HIS A 14 -0.94 -0.31 7.90
C HIS A 14 -1.88 -1.48 8.17
N GLN A 15 -3.20 -1.25 8.09
CA GLN A 15 -4.19 -2.31 8.25
C GLN A 15 -4.04 -3.38 7.17
N ILE A 16 -3.92 -2.96 5.90
CA ILE A 16 -3.73 -3.87 4.78
C ILE A 16 -2.43 -4.66 4.95
N ALA A 17 -1.32 -3.99 5.20
CA ALA A 17 0.00 -4.60 5.36
C ALA A 17 0.01 -5.64 6.51
N GLN A 18 -0.62 -5.32 7.64
CA GLN A 18 -0.73 -6.25 8.76
C GLN A 18 -1.49 -7.52 8.36
N ILE A 19 -2.60 -7.38 7.64
CA ILE A 19 -3.40 -8.52 7.20
C ILE A 19 -2.63 -9.36 6.18
N ILE A 20 -1.91 -8.73 5.25
CA ILE A 20 -1.04 -9.41 4.29
C ILE A 20 0.07 -10.18 5.02
N CYS A 21 0.70 -9.61 6.06
CA CYS A 21 1.70 -10.30 6.87
C CYS A 21 1.12 -11.53 7.60
N LEU A 22 -0.13 -11.47 8.07
CA LEU A 22 -0.78 -12.57 8.77
C LEU A 22 -1.25 -13.70 7.84
N GLN A 23 -1.75 -13.34 6.65
CA GLN A 23 -2.34 -14.31 5.71
C GLN A 23 -1.32 -14.84 4.69
N GLY A 24 -0.24 -14.10 4.46
CA GLY A 24 0.70 -14.32 3.37
C GLY A 24 0.23 -13.62 2.09
N THR A 25 1.19 -13.18 1.28
CA THR A 25 0.94 -12.40 0.05
C THR A 25 0.20 -13.20 -1.03
N ASP A 26 0.27 -14.53 -0.97
CA ASP A 26 -0.35 -15.40 -1.97
C ASP A 26 -1.80 -15.79 -1.61
N ASN A 27 -2.24 -15.55 -0.36
CA ASN A 27 -3.56 -15.95 0.16
C ASN A 27 -4.52 -14.78 0.39
N LEU A 28 -4.39 -13.70 -0.39
CA LEU A 28 -5.22 -12.51 -0.18
C LEU A 28 -6.69 -12.80 -0.49
N THR A 29 -7.52 -12.67 0.54
CA THR A 29 -8.98 -12.80 0.42
C THR A 29 -9.56 -11.72 -0.52
N PRO A 30 -10.72 -11.96 -1.14
CA PRO A 30 -11.38 -10.97 -2.00
C PRO A 30 -11.63 -9.62 -1.31
N SER A 31 -11.89 -9.63 0.00
CA SER A 31 -12.06 -8.42 0.81
C SER A 31 -10.78 -7.58 0.83
N ILE A 32 -9.63 -8.20 1.09
CA ILE A 32 -8.33 -7.51 1.13
C ILE A 32 -7.92 -7.02 -0.25
N ARG A 33 -8.19 -7.79 -1.30
CA ARG A 33 -7.98 -7.32 -2.68
C ARG A 33 -8.83 -6.09 -3.00
N THR A 34 -10.06 -6.03 -2.50
CA THR A 34 -10.94 -4.86 -2.68
C THR A 34 -10.42 -3.65 -1.91
N GLN A 35 -9.98 -3.84 -0.66
CA GLN A 35 -9.39 -2.76 0.14
C GLN A 35 -8.11 -2.24 -0.50
N LEU A 36 -7.25 -3.13 -1.00
CA LEU A 36 -6.01 -2.76 -1.69
C LEU A 36 -6.28 -2.00 -2.99
N LYS A 37 -7.32 -2.37 -3.76
CA LYS A 37 -7.75 -1.61 -4.95
C LYS A 37 -8.25 -0.21 -4.60
N ARG A 38 -9.01 -0.05 -3.50
CA ARG A 38 -9.46 1.28 -3.04
C ARG A 38 -8.28 2.13 -2.60
N TRP A 39 -7.37 1.54 -1.83
CA TRP A 39 -6.15 2.19 -1.39
C TRP A 39 -5.27 2.64 -2.58
N GLN A 40 -5.21 1.85 -3.67
CA GLN A 40 -4.54 2.24 -4.92
C GLN A 40 -5.18 3.49 -5.54
N GLN A 41 -6.51 3.58 -5.57
CA GLN A 41 -7.21 4.76 -6.08
C GLN A 41 -6.93 5.99 -5.21
N ASP A 42 -6.89 5.81 -3.89
CA ASP A 42 -6.53 6.89 -2.96
C ASP A 42 -5.07 7.34 -3.17
N ALA A 43 -4.14 6.41 -3.45
CA ALA A 43 -2.76 6.74 -3.81
C ALA A 43 -2.67 7.59 -5.09
N GLU A 44 -3.43 7.24 -6.13
CA GLU A 44 -3.52 8.04 -7.37
C GLU A 44 -4.01 9.46 -7.10
N LEU A 45 -5.06 9.61 -6.29
CA LEU A 45 -5.61 10.91 -5.92
C LEU A 45 -4.63 11.77 -5.11
N LEU A 46 -3.74 11.12 -4.34
CA LEU A 46 -2.67 11.77 -3.59
C LEU A 46 -1.40 12.02 -4.41
N GLY A 47 -1.35 11.58 -5.67
CA GLY A 47 -0.19 11.71 -6.55
C GLY A 47 0.96 10.74 -6.24
N LEU A 48 0.72 9.72 -5.40
CA LEU A 48 1.70 8.70 -5.01
C LEU A 48 1.75 7.56 -6.03
N VAL A 49 1.95 7.90 -7.30
CA VAL A 49 1.87 6.96 -8.42
C VAL A 49 2.94 5.85 -8.37
N GLU A 50 4.04 6.09 -7.66
CA GLU A 50 5.14 5.14 -7.48
C GLU A 50 4.75 3.86 -6.74
N VAL A 51 3.66 3.88 -5.96
CA VAL A 51 3.19 2.70 -5.21
C VAL A 51 2.36 1.75 -6.08
N LEU A 52 1.87 2.23 -7.22
CA LEU A 52 0.93 1.48 -8.07
C LEU A 52 1.54 0.24 -8.70
N PRO A 53 2.76 0.27 -9.31
CA PRO A 53 3.32 -0.92 -9.95
C PRO A 53 3.51 -2.07 -8.96
N LEU A 54 3.97 -1.78 -7.75
CA LEU A 54 4.22 -2.79 -6.71
C LEU A 54 2.92 -3.32 -6.12
N SER A 55 1.95 -2.44 -5.85
CA SER A 55 0.67 -2.85 -5.27
C SER A 55 -0.23 -3.57 -6.29
N GLN A 56 -0.16 -3.23 -7.58
CA GLN A 56 -0.89 -3.93 -8.64
C GLN A 56 -0.40 -5.37 -8.78
N GLN A 57 0.89 -5.65 -8.54
CA GLN A 57 1.40 -7.03 -8.54
C GLN A 57 0.76 -7.90 -7.43
N LEU A 58 0.26 -7.30 -6.35
CA LEU A 58 -0.45 -8.01 -5.28
C LEU A 58 -1.91 -8.31 -5.65
N THR A 59 -2.52 -7.50 -6.52
CA THR A 59 -3.93 -7.64 -6.91
C THR A 59 -4.12 -8.34 -8.25
N THR A 60 -3.12 -8.32 -9.12
CA THR A 60 -3.15 -8.91 -10.47
C THR A 60 -2.78 -10.39 -10.37
N ASP A 61 -3.81 -11.23 -10.34
CA ASP A 61 -3.82 -12.69 -10.46
C ASP A 61 -2.55 -13.45 -10.01
N ALA A 62 -2.70 -14.11 -8.86
CA ALA A 62 -1.86 -15.23 -8.38
C ALA A 62 -1.80 -16.44 -9.34
N ASN A 63 -2.38 -16.33 -10.55
CA ASN A 63 -2.49 -17.40 -11.56
C ASN A 63 -1.16 -17.66 -12.29
N ASN A 64 -0.17 -16.77 -12.17
CA ASN A 64 1.11 -16.86 -12.89
C ASN A 64 2.25 -17.51 -12.10
N ASN A 65 2.00 -18.20 -10.97
CA ASN A 65 3.02 -18.85 -10.12
C ASN A 65 4.19 -17.93 -9.70
N THR A 66 4.05 -16.62 -9.88
CA THR A 66 5.10 -15.64 -9.59
C THR A 66 4.85 -15.15 -8.17
N SER A 67 5.79 -15.44 -7.27
CA SER A 67 5.65 -15.02 -5.87
C SER A 67 5.48 -13.52 -5.77
N THR A 68 4.46 -13.09 -5.03
CA THR A 68 4.12 -11.68 -4.79
C THR A 68 4.89 -11.08 -3.60
N ALA A 69 5.63 -11.91 -2.86
CA ALA A 69 6.40 -11.52 -1.69
C ALA A 69 7.47 -10.44 -1.97
N PRO A 70 8.25 -10.50 -3.08
CA PRO A 70 9.23 -9.45 -3.39
C PRO A 70 8.57 -8.09 -3.66
N ALA A 71 7.38 -8.08 -4.28
CA ALA A 71 6.63 -6.86 -4.55
C ALA A 71 6.11 -6.24 -3.24
N PHE A 72 5.58 -7.08 -2.35
CA PHE A 72 5.11 -6.64 -1.03
C PHE A 72 6.26 -6.10 -0.16
N ALA A 73 7.41 -6.77 -0.15
CA ALA A 73 8.58 -6.31 0.59
C ALA A 73 9.08 -4.94 0.11
N GLN A 74 9.15 -4.74 -1.21
CA GLN A 74 9.49 -3.44 -1.78
C GLN A 74 8.44 -2.38 -1.44
N LEU A 75 7.17 -2.74 -1.47
CA LEU A 75 6.08 -1.82 -1.13
C LEU A 75 6.14 -1.38 0.34
N LEU A 76 6.49 -2.27 1.27
CA LEU A 76 6.73 -1.93 2.68
C LEU A 76 7.83 -0.89 2.83
N VAL A 77 8.97 -1.08 2.15
CA VAL A 77 10.10 -0.14 2.21
C VAL A 77 9.73 1.21 1.61
N LEU A 78 9.06 1.21 0.45
CA LEU A 78 8.62 2.41 -0.22
C LEU A 78 7.66 3.21 0.67
N MET A 79 6.65 2.55 1.22
CA MET A 79 5.66 3.19 2.09
C MET A 79 6.27 3.75 3.37
N GLN A 80 7.24 3.06 3.96
CA GLN A 80 7.98 3.59 5.11
C GLN A 80 8.77 4.86 4.75
N ALA A 81 9.36 4.93 3.55
CA ALA A 81 10.06 6.12 3.08
C ALA A 81 9.12 7.29 2.82
N ILE A 82 7.96 7.04 2.20
CA ILE A 82 6.91 8.04 1.94
C ILE A 82 6.38 8.59 3.27
N GLU A 83 6.05 7.72 4.23
CA GLU A 83 5.54 8.13 5.54
C GLU A 83 6.55 8.98 6.32
N ARG A 84 7.83 8.56 6.35
CA ARG A 84 8.90 9.35 6.98
C ARG A 84 9.04 10.73 6.33
N SER A 85 8.96 10.80 5.02
CA SER A 85 9.03 12.06 4.27
C SER A 85 7.84 12.97 4.59
N ALA A 86 6.64 12.40 4.65
CA ALA A 86 5.42 13.13 5.01
C ALA A 86 5.48 13.69 6.45
N ILE A 87 5.93 12.88 7.43
CA ILE A 87 6.13 13.32 8.81
C ILE A 87 7.19 14.42 8.89
N SER A 88 8.33 14.23 8.22
CA SER A 88 9.40 15.23 8.21
C SER A 88 8.93 16.56 7.62
N TRP A 89 8.14 16.51 6.55
CA TRP A 89 7.56 17.71 5.96
C TRP A 89 6.59 18.40 6.93
N GLN A 90 5.71 17.65 7.59
CA GLN A 90 4.78 18.20 8.59
C GLN A 90 5.48 18.86 9.77
N LEU A 91 6.60 18.31 10.25
CA LEU A 91 7.39 18.90 11.34
C LEU A 91 8.18 20.15 10.90
N SER A 92 8.37 20.35 9.60
CA SER A 92 9.08 21.51 9.04
C SER A 92 8.17 22.70 8.71
N GLN A 93 6.84 22.51 8.81
CA GLN A 93 5.83 23.57 8.66
C GLN A 93 5.57 24.24 10.01
#